data_AF-A0A5A5SA38-F1
#
_entry.id   AF-A0A5A5SA38-F1
#
_cell.length_a   1.000
_cell.length_b   1.000
_cell.length_c   1.000
_cell.angle_alpha   90.00
_cell.angle_beta   90.00
_cell.angle_gamma   90.00
#
_symmetry.space_group_name_H-M   'P 1'
#
loop_
_entity.id
_entity.type
_entity.pdbx_description
1 polymer ?
#
loop_
_entity_poly.entity_id
_entity_poly.type
_entity_poly.pdbx_seq_one_letter_code
_entity_poly.pdbx_strand_id
1 'polypeptide(L)'
;MSKVLSFSISDRYLDKLRSLYPELTENLAAKQFLIDQLDADSDDNLDTSLDDNLKILIEKSLEDRLGATEKSISKWILDFDNRIKDIDREMKDRSIAIDHQIKAIEVRLDESLDKNLDNSLDDSLDSSLYESYSEIFIDRPDENLDDSLDTKLNDDLDDSPDKSLDDATIDKKHGQSIEPAIEPDGKWLTLQEILGQQRKDWPKSIEGLRKKAIREEWPQRNRENRKEYQIP
;
A
#
# COMPACT_ATOMS: atom_id res chain seq x y z
N MET A 1 11.24 28.02 109.29
CA MET A 1 10.10 27.64 110.15
C MET A 1 9.59 28.89 110.85
N SER A 2 8.51 29.49 110.35
CA SER A 2 7.92 30.68 110.99
C SER A 2 6.94 30.22 112.08
N LYS A 3 7.17 30.63 113.33
CA LYS A 3 6.28 30.33 114.46
C LYS A 3 5.09 31.29 114.40
N VAL A 4 3.92 30.78 114.05
CA VAL A 4 2.66 31.55 114.16
C VAL A 4 2.28 31.60 115.64
N LEU A 5 2.46 32.77 116.26
CA LEU A 5 1.93 33.08 117.59
C LEU A 5 0.46 33.44 117.45
N SER A 6 -0.44 32.52 117.79
CA SER A 6 -1.87 32.81 117.91
C SER A 6 -2.16 33.40 119.29
N PHE A 7 -2.60 34.65 119.34
CA PHE A 7 -3.17 35.24 120.55
C PHE A 7 -4.69 35.14 120.48
N SER A 8 -5.29 34.47 121.48
CA SER A 8 -6.74 34.45 121.66
C SER A 8 -7.15 35.71 122.42
N ILE A 9 -7.71 36.69 121.71
CA ILE A 9 -8.30 37.88 122.33
C ILE A 9 -9.74 37.53 122.69
N SER A 10 -10.13 37.74 123.94
CA SER A 10 -11.52 37.54 124.38
C SER A 10 -12.45 38.53 123.65
N ASP A 11 -13.61 38.07 123.15
CA ASP A 11 -14.61 38.91 122.45
C ASP A 11 -14.91 40.22 123.20
N ARG A 12 -14.92 40.17 124.53
CA ARG A 12 -15.16 41.34 125.39
C ARG A 12 -14.10 42.43 125.26
N TYR A 13 -12.87 42.08 124.91
CA TYR A 13 -11.77 43.02 124.63
C TYR A 13 -11.85 43.57 123.20
N LEU A 14 -12.29 42.77 122.22
CA LEU A 14 -12.55 43.24 120.87
C LEU A 14 -13.68 44.28 120.86
N ASP A 15 -14.77 44.03 121.59
CA ASP A 15 -15.87 44.99 121.75
C ASP A 15 -15.42 46.31 122.38
N LYS A 16 -14.50 46.23 123.35
CA LYS A 16 -13.94 47.43 123.99
C LYS A 16 -13.04 48.22 123.04
N LEU A 17 -12.23 47.55 122.22
CA LEU A 17 -11.45 48.22 121.18
C LEU A 17 -12.34 48.86 120.11
N ARG A 18 -13.42 48.18 119.73
CA ARG A 18 -14.45 48.69 118.81
C ARG A 18 -15.15 49.94 119.34
N SER A 19 -15.43 49.97 120.64
CA SER A 19 -16.05 51.10 121.34
C SER A 19 -15.10 52.29 121.55
N LEU A 20 -13.79 52.04 121.75
CA LEU A 20 -12.80 53.09 122.00
C LEU A 20 -12.26 53.74 120.72
N TYR A 21 -12.25 53.00 119.61
CA TYR A 21 -11.77 53.46 118.31
C TYR A 21 -12.78 53.13 117.19
N PRO A 22 -13.99 53.73 117.23
CA PRO A 22 -15.03 53.48 116.24
C PRO A 22 -14.57 53.85 114.83
N GLU A 23 -13.88 54.98 114.68
CA GLU A 23 -13.32 55.46 113.40
C GLU A 23 -12.34 54.47 112.77
N LEU A 24 -11.49 53.80 113.57
CA LEU A 24 -10.51 52.84 113.05
C LEU A 24 -11.20 51.57 112.53
N THR A 25 -12.26 51.13 113.23
CA THR A 25 -13.06 49.98 112.82
C THR A 25 -13.85 50.29 111.55
N GLU A 26 -14.43 51.49 111.46
CA GLU A 26 -15.15 51.97 110.28
C GLU A 26 -14.20 52.14 109.09
N ASN A 27 -12.99 52.66 109.31
CA ASN A 27 -11.97 52.78 108.26
C ASN A 27 -11.50 51.41 107.75
N LEU A 28 -11.35 50.42 108.62
CA LEU A 28 -11.01 49.04 108.22
C LEU A 28 -12.15 48.40 107.42
N ALA A 29 -13.40 48.57 107.84
CA ALA A 29 -14.57 48.08 107.11
C ALA A 29 -14.71 48.77 105.75
N ALA A 30 -14.46 50.08 105.66
CA ALA A 30 -14.46 50.84 104.41
C ALA A 30 -13.34 50.39 103.47
N LYS A 31 -12.13 50.08 103.99
CA LYS A 31 -11.04 49.50 103.19
C LYS A 31 -11.41 48.13 102.64
N GLN A 32 -12.01 47.26 103.45
CA GLN A 32 -12.45 45.94 102.99
C GLN A 32 -13.55 46.05 101.92
N PHE A 33 -14.51 46.96 102.11
CA PHE A 33 -15.56 47.22 101.12
C PHE A 33 -14.99 47.69 99.77
N LEU A 34 -14.00 48.60 99.80
CA LEU A 34 -13.33 49.04 98.57
C LEU A 34 -12.52 47.93 97.89
N ILE A 35 -11.93 47.01 98.67
CA ILE A 35 -11.22 45.83 98.13
C ILE A 35 -12.21 44.86 97.48
N ASP A 36 -13.30 44.51 98.17
CA ASP A 36 -14.31 43.60 97.63
C ASP A 36 -14.96 44.18 96.35
N GLN A 37 -15.15 45.50 96.30
CA GLN A 37 -15.64 46.18 95.10
C GLN A 37 -14.61 46.17 93.97
N LEU A 38 -13.33 46.41 94.26
CA LEU A 38 -12.25 46.35 93.28
C LEU A 38 -12.03 44.93 92.74
N ASP A 39 -12.13 43.91 93.58
CA ASP A 39 -11.97 42.50 93.18
C ASP A 39 -13.16 42.08 92.30
N ALA A 40 -14.40 42.42 92.68
CA ALA A 40 -15.58 42.14 91.86
C ALA A 40 -15.55 42.88 90.50
N ASP A 41 -15.15 44.16 90.49
CA ASP A 41 -15.03 44.93 89.25
C ASP A 41 -13.85 44.45 88.37
N SER A 42 -12.79 43.90 88.98
CA SER A 42 -11.61 43.39 88.26
C SER A 42 -11.81 41.99 87.68
N ASP A 43 -12.59 41.12 88.34
CA ASP A 43 -12.83 39.78 87.83
C ASP A 43 -13.91 39.79 86.74
N ASP A 44 -15.07 40.41 86.96
CA ASP A 44 -16.19 40.24 86.03
C ASP A 44 -16.13 41.19 84.81
N ASN A 45 -15.81 42.48 84.99
CA ASN A 45 -15.85 43.46 83.89
C ASN A 45 -14.62 43.40 82.99
N LEU A 46 -13.46 43.10 83.55
CA LEU A 46 -12.19 43.03 82.81
C LEU A 46 -12.09 41.73 82.00
N ASP A 47 -12.54 40.60 82.56
CA ASP A 47 -12.54 39.31 81.86
C ASP A 47 -13.55 39.30 80.71
N THR A 48 -14.77 39.80 80.94
CA THR A 48 -15.80 39.91 79.89
C THR A 48 -15.40 40.89 78.77
N SER A 49 -14.82 42.04 79.12
CA SER A 49 -14.35 43.00 78.12
C SER A 49 -13.18 42.46 77.29
N LEU A 50 -12.27 41.70 77.91
CA LEU A 50 -11.17 41.06 77.21
C LEU A 50 -11.68 39.96 76.27
N ASP A 51 -12.63 39.14 76.73
CA ASP A 51 -13.23 38.06 75.92
C ASP A 51 -13.97 38.63 74.70
N ASP A 52 -14.80 39.67 74.88
CA ASP A 52 -15.50 40.33 73.78
C ASP A 52 -14.54 40.94 72.76
N ASN A 53 -13.48 41.61 73.22
CA ASN A 53 -12.48 42.20 72.34
C ASN A 53 -11.69 41.14 71.56
N LEU A 54 -11.31 40.04 72.21
CA LEU A 54 -10.65 38.92 71.56
C LEU A 54 -11.57 38.27 70.52
N LYS A 55 -12.84 38.07 70.87
CA LYS A 55 -13.87 37.54 69.97
C LYS A 55 -14.02 38.40 68.73
N ILE A 56 -14.16 39.72 68.89
CA ILE A 56 -14.27 40.67 67.78
C ILE A 56 -13.02 40.62 66.88
N LEU A 57 -11.82 40.59 67.47
CA LEU A 57 -10.58 40.58 66.70
C LEU A 57 -10.40 39.28 65.92
N ILE A 58 -10.75 38.15 66.52
CA ILE A 58 -10.73 36.84 65.87
C ILE A 58 -11.77 36.78 64.74
N GLU A 59 -13.01 37.20 64.98
CA GLU A 59 -14.07 37.23 63.97
C GLU A 59 -13.66 38.06 62.77
N LYS A 60 -13.19 39.29 63.01
CA LYS A 60 -12.72 40.18 61.94
C LYS A 60 -11.54 39.59 61.17
N SER A 61 -10.55 39.03 61.87
CA SER A 61 -9.39 38.41 61.23
C SER A 61 -9.79 37.20 60.38
N LEU A 62 -10.77 36.40 60.81
CA LEU A 62 -11.28 35.27 60.06
C LEU A 62 -12.07 35.72 58.84
N GLU A 63 -12.90 36.76 58.97
CA GLU A 63 -13.67 37.34 57.86
C GLU A 63 -12.74 37.88 56.77
N ASP A 64 -11.73 38.65 57.13
CA ASP A 64 -10.74 39.20 56.19
C ASP A 64 -9.98 38.07 55.45
N ARG A 65 -9.54 37.04 56.20
CA ARG A 65 -8.84 35.88 55.63
C ARG A 65 -9.75 35.05 54.72
N LEU A 66 -11.00 34.86 55.11
CA LEU A 66 -11.99 34.13 54.33
C LEU A 66 -12.28 34.87 53.02
N GLY A 67 -12.53 36.18 53.07
CA GLY A 67 -12.77 37.00 51.89
C GLY A 67 -11.57 37.04 50.94
N ALA A 68 -10.34 37.12 51.47
CA ALA A 68 -9.13 37.02 50.64
C ALA A 68 -8.98 35.65 49.96
N THR A 69 -9.34 34.58 50.68
CA THR A 69 -9.31 33.22 50.15
C THR A 69 -10.38 33.02 49.08
N GLU A 70 -11.60 33.48 49.33
CA GLU A 70 -12.71 33.44 48.37
C GLU A 70 -12.35 34.15 47.07
N LYS A 71 -11.83 35.38 47.17
CA LYS A 71 -11.39 36.15 45.99
C LYS A 71 -10.30 35.42 45.19
N SER A 72 -9.36 34.77 45.88
CA SER A 72 -8.30 33.99 45.24
C SER A 72 -8.84 32.76 44.53
N ILE A 73 -9.78 32.06 45.17
CA ILE A 73 -10.46 30.90 44.58
C ILE A 73 -11.27 31.32 43.35
N SER A 74 -12.06 32.39 43.43
CA SER A 74 -12.83 32.90 42.28
C SER A 74 -11.92 33.25 41.11
N LYS A 75 -10.75 33.86 41.37
CA LYS A 75 -9.76 34.14 40.33
C LYS A 75 -9.24 32.86 39.69
N TRP A 76 -8.86 31.86 40.49
CA TRP A 76 -8.41 30.57 39.95
C TRP A 76 -9.49 29.87 39.13
N ILE A 77 -10.74 29.87 39.59
CA ILE A 77 -11.86 29.29 38.84
C ILE A 77 -11.98 29.96 37.47
N LEU A 78 -11.91 31.29 37.41
CA LEU A 78 -11.98 32.03 36.15
C LEU A 78 -10.78 31.73 35.22
N ASP A 79 -9.57 31.68 35.77
CA ASP A 79 -8.37 31.32 35.01
C ASP A 79 -8.44 29.89 34.47
N PHE A 80 -8.94 28.94 35.27
CA PHE A 80 -9.15 27.56 34.83
C PHE A 80 -10.23 27.44 33.75
N ASP A 81 -11.34 28.15 33.87
CA ASP A 81 -12.40 28.17 32.86
C ASP A 81 -11.89 28.69 31.51
N ASN A 82 -11.11 29.77 31.53
CA ASN A 82 -10.47 30.29 30.31
C ASN A 82 -9.49 29.28 29.70
N ARG A 83 -8.65 28.63 30.52
CA ARG A 83 -7.72 27.60 30.04
C ARG A 83 -8.44 26.41 29.42
N ILE A 84 -9.57 25.98 30.01
CA ILE A 84 -10.38 24.89 29.46
C ILE A 84 -10.97 25.29 28.10
N LYS A 85 -11.47 26.52 27.96
CA LYS A 85 -11.98 27.03 26.68
C LYS A 85 -10.91 27.10 25.59
N ASP A 86 -9.69 27.48 25.94
CA ASP A 86 -8.58 27.52 25.00
C ASP A 86 -8.15 26.11 24.57
N ILE A 87 -8.11 25.16 25.50
CA ILE A 87 -7.84 23.74 25.20
C ILE A 87 -8.92 23.17 24.26
N ASP A 88 -10.20 23.46 24.52
CA ASP A 88 -11.31 23.00 23.67
C ASP A 88 -11.17 23.51 22.23
N ARG A 89 -10.85 24.81 22.07
CA ARG A 89 -10.59 25.42 20.76
C ARG A 89 -9.40 24.76 20.06
N GLU A 90 -8.29 24.59 20.77
CA GLU A 90 -7.08 23.97 20.22
C GLU A 90 -7.34 22.52 19.78
N MET A 91 -8.06 21.74 20.59
CA MET A 91 -8.43 20.37 20.24
C MET A 91 -9.29 20.32 18.98
N LYS A 92 -10.25 21.24 18.85
CA LYS A 92 -11.08 21.35 17.65
C LYS A 92 -10.25 21.65 16.41
N ASP A 93 -9.33 22.61 16.49
CA ASP A 93 -8.46 22.98 15.37
C ASP A 93 -7.54 21.82 14.98
N ARG A 94 -6.96 21.12 15.96
CA ARG A 94 -6.15 19.91 15.73
C ARG A 94 -6.98 18.79 15.08
N SER A 95 -8.22 18.59 15.51
CA SER A 95 -9.12 17.60 14.91
C SER A 95 -9.39 17.89 13.43
N ILE A 96 -9.61 19.16 13.08
CA ILE A 96 -9.80 19.60 11.69
C ILE A 96 -8.52 19.37 10.88
N ALA A 97 -7.35 19.71 11.44
CA ALA A 97 -6.07 19.51 10.78
C ALA A 97 -5.78 18.02 10.49
N ILE A 98 -6.09 17.14 11.45
CA ILE A 98 -5.96 15.68 11.26
C ILE A 98 -6.88 15.18 10.16
N ASP A 99 -8.15 15.62 10.11
CA ASP A 99 -9.09 15.25 9.05
C ASP A 99 -8.57 15.65 7.66
N HIS A 100 -8.01 16.85 7.52
CA HIS A 100 -7.36 17.29 6.29
C HIS A 100 -6.13 16.45 5.93
N GLN A 101 -5.30 16.07 6.91
CA GLN A 101 -4.15 15.21 6.66
C GLN A 101 -4.57 13.81 6.20
N ILE A 102 -5.62 13.23 6.81
CA ILE A 102 -6.16 11.94 6.41
C ILE A 102 -6.64 12.00 4.95
N LYS A 103 -7.46 13.00 4.60
CA LYS A 103 -7.92 13.20 3.22
C LYS A 103 -6.77 13.37 2.22
N ALA A 104 -5.73 14.13 2.60
CA ALA A 104 -4.56 14.29 1.74
C ALA A 104 -3.79 12.98 1.55
N ILE A 105 -3.71 12.14 2.58
CA ILE A 105 -3.11 10.80 2.50
C ILE A 105 -3.96 9.89 1.62
N GLU A 106 -5.28 9.88 1.78
CA GLU A 106 -6.21 9.10 0.94
C GLU A 106 -6.04 9.44 -0.53
N VAL A 107 -6.09 10.72 -0.89
CA VAL A 107 -5.91 11.17 -2.30
C VAL A 107 -4.55 10.75 -2.85
N ARG A 108 -3.48 10.89 -2.06
CA ARG A 108 -2.14 10.49 -2.49
C ARG A 108 -2.01 8.98 -2.66
N LEU A 109 -2.63 8.20 -1.79
CA LEU A 109 -2.66 6.74 -1.90
C LEU A 109 -3.39 6.32 -3.17
N ASP A 110 -4.58 6.87 -3.39
CA ASP A 110 -5.42 6.59 -4.57
C ASP A 110 -4.65 6.91 -5.86
N GLU A 111 -4.12 8.12 -5.98
CA GLU A 111 -3.35 8.55 -7.15
C GLU A 111 -2.07 7.73 -7.34
N SER A 112 -1.38 7.36 -6.25
CA SER A 112 -0.15 6.57 -6.33
C SER A 112 -0.41 5.12 -6.70
N LEU A 113 -1.54 4.55 -6.26
CA LEU A 113 -1.93 3.20 -6.56
C LEU A 113 -2.37 3.11 -8.01
N ASP A 114 -3.29 3.98 -8.45
CA ASP A 114 -3.76 4.00 -9.84
C ASP A 114 -2.59 4.15 -10.81
N LYS A 115 -1.72 5.15 -10.60
CA LYS A 115 -0.60 5.39 -11.52
C LYS A 115 0.45 4.28 -11.51
N ASN A 116 0.80 3.73 -10.35
CA ASN A 116 1.80 2.66 -10.31
C ASN A 116 1.24 1.34 -10.83
N LEU A 117 0.00 1.01 -10.50
CA LEU A 117 -0.63 -0.22 -11.00
C LEU A 117 -0.81 -0.15 -12.50
N ASP A 118 -1.36 0.94 -13.04
CA ASP A 118 -1.56 1.08 -14.49
C ASP A 118 -0.23 0.99 -15.23
N ASN A 119 0.76 1.82 -14.88
CA ASN A 119 2.04 1.82 -15.59
C ASN A 119 2.79 0.48 -15.44
N SER A 120 2.80 -0.10 -14.23
CA SER A 120 3.53 -1.36 -14.02
C SER A 120 2.83 -2.53 -14.70
N LEU A 121 1.51 -2.55 -14.77
CA LEU A 121 0.77 -3.59 -15.49
C LEU A 121 0.93 -3.44 -16.99
N ASP A 122 0.81 -2.22 -17.52
CA ASP A 122 0.96 -1.95 -18.95
C ASP A 122 2.36 -2.34 -19.44
N ASP A 123 3.42 -1.84 -18.79
CA ASP A 123 4.80 -2.12 -19.17
C ASP A 123 5.14 -3.62 -19.08
N SER A 124 4.68 -4.29 -18.02
CA SER A 124 4.99 -5.72 -17.81
C SER A 124 4.19 -6.64 -18.73
N LEU A 125 2.92 -6.33 -18.99
CA LEU A 125 2.10 -7.09 -19.91
C LEU A 125 2.58 -6.89 -21.35
N ASP A 126 2.83 -5.66 -21.78
CA ASP A 126 3.33 -5.40 -23.14
C ASP A 126 4.68 -6.08 -23.40
N SER A 127 5.61 -5.96 -22.45
CA SER A 127 6.94 -6.59 -22.60
C SER A 127 6.84 -8.11 -22.65
N SER A 128 6.11 -8.72 -21.71
CA SER A 128 5.98 -10.18 -21.64
C SER A 128 5.20 -10.76 -22.82
N LEU A 129 4.20 -10.04 -23.32
CA LEU A 129 3.38 -10.47 -24.43
C LEU A 129 4.14 -10.31 -25.76
N TYR A 130 4.93 -9.25 -25.92
CA TYR A 130 5.82 -9.08 -27.06
C TYR A 130 6.91 -10.15 -27.13
N GLU A 131 7.57 -10.44 -26.00
CA GLU A 131 8.62 -11.45 -25.91
C GLU A 131 8.07 -12.85 -26.21
N SER A 132 6.94 -13.21 -25.58
CA SER A 132 6.24 -14.47 -25.83
C SER A 132 5.78 -14.61 -27.29
N TYR A 133 5.24 -13.54 -27.88
CA TYR A 133 4.79 -13.57 -29.27
C TYR A 133 5.95 -13.74 -30.24
N SER A 134 7.06 -13.02 -30.02
CA SER A 134 8.25 -13.12 -30.85
C SER A 134 8.84 -14.52 -30.80
N GLU A 135 8.94 -15.11 -29.61
CA GLU A 135 9.51 -16.45 -29.47
C GLU A 135 8.64 -17.54 -30.11
N ILE A 136 7.31 -17.43 -30.03
CA ILE A 136 6.39 -18.43 -30.60
C ILE A 136 6.25 -18.30 -32.12
N PHE A 137 6.16 -17.07 -32.64
CA PHE A 137 5.74 -16.82 -34.02
C PHE A 137 6.85 -16.33 -34.95
N ILE A 138 8.00 -15.91 -34.40
CA ILE A 138 9.14 -15.44 -35.18
C ILE A 138 10.30 -16.43 -35.02
N ASP A 139 10.80 -16.57 -33.79
CA ASP A 139 12.07 -17.27 -33.55
C ASP A 139 11.92 -18.80 -33.75
N ARG A 140 10.93 -19.42 -33.10
CA ARG A 140 10.70 -20.87 -33.26
C ARG A 140 10.40 -21.31 -34.69
N PRO A 141 9.54 -20.63 -35.47
CA PRO A 141 9.28 -21.02 -36.84
C PRO A 141 10.51 -20.85 -37.75
N ASP A 142 11.31 -19.81 -37.53
CA ASP A 142 12.54 -19.57 -38.29
C ASP A 142 13.56 -20.68 -38.04
N GLU A 143 13.85 -20.99 -36.76
CA GLU A 143 14.72 -22.11 -36.40
C GLU A 143 14.23 -23.45 -36.95
N ASN A 144 12.93 -23.76 -36.80
CA ASN A 144 12.39 -25.02 -37.30
C ASN A 144 12.39 -25.10 -38.83
N LEU A 145 12.20 -23.98 -39.53
CA LEU A 145 12.26 -23.96 -40.99
C LEU A 145 13.70 -24.18 -41.46
N ASP A 146 14.67 -23.50 -40.86
CA ASP A 146 16.09 -23.65 -41.19
C ASP A 146 16.56 -25.08 -40.93
N ASP A 147 16.28 -25.63 -39.74
CA ASP A 147 16.60 -27.01 -39.38
C ASP A 147 15.92 -28.03 -40.33
N SER A 148 14.65 -27.80 -40.67
CA SER A 148 13.92 -28.70 -41.56
C SER A 148 14.43 -28.65 -43.00
N LEU A 149 14.90 -27.50 -43.47
CA LEU A 149 15.44 -27.32 -44.81
C LEU A 149 16.85 -27.90 -44.90
N ASP A 150 17.70 -27.64 -43.91
CA ASP A 150 19.06 -28.18 -43.85
C ASP A 150 19.05 -29.70 -43.77
N THR A 151 18.18 -30.29 -42.92
CA THR A 151 18.05 -31.75 -42.82
C THR A 151 17.55 -32.37 -44.13
N LYS A 152 16.50 -31.81 -44.74
CA LYS A 152 15.99 -32.34 -46.02
C LYS A 152 16.98 -32.19 -47.15
N LEU A 153 17.69 -31.06 -47.22
CA LEU A 153 18.67 -30.82 -48.27
C LEU A 153 19.88 -31.76 -48.10
N ASN A 154 20.34 -32.00 -46.87
CA ASN A 154 21.38 -32.98 -46.60
C ASN A 154 20.93 -34.40 -46.98
N ASP A 155 19.76 -34.83 -46.53
CA ASP A 155 19.25 -36.18 -46.82
C ASP A 155 19.02 -36.37 -48.33
N ASP A 156 18.44 -35.40 -49.03
CA ASP A 156 18.21 -35.51 -50.48
C ASP A 156 19.52 -35.45 -51.29
N LEU A 157 20.54 -34.71 -50.83
CA LEU A 157 21.83 -34.59 -51.52
C LEU A 157 22.81 -35.72 -51.21
N ASP A 158 22.75 -36.32 -50.03
CA ASP A 158 23.61 -37.43 -49.62
C ASP A 158 23.07 -38.78 -50.13
N ASP A 159 21.74 -38.96 -50.14
CA ASP A 159 21.10 -40.26 -50.40
C ASP A 159 20.71 -40.47 -51.89
N SER A 160 20.61 -39.39 -52.68
CA SER A 160 20.28 -39.46 -54.12
C SER A 160 21.44 -39.89 -55.04
N PRO A 161 22.69 -39.41 -54.89
CA PRO A 161 23.76 -39.81 -55.79
C PRO A 161 24.21 -41.26 -55.56
N ASP A 162 24.22 -41.74 -54.31
CA ASP A 162 24.66 -43.11 -53.97
C ASP A 162 23.70 -44.18 -54.53
N LYS A 163 22.39 -43.96 -54.44
CA LYS A 163 21.39 -44.87 -55.05
C LYS A 163 21.42 -44.86 -56.58
N SER A 164 21.81 -43.74 -57.20
CA SER A 164 21.89 -43.63 -58.66
C SER A 164 23.16 -44.22 -59.27
N LEU A 165 24.25 -44.31 -58.48
CA LEU A 165 25.53 -44.85 -58.91
C LEU A 165 25.65 -46.37 -58.70
N ASP A 166 24.96 -46.93 -57.71
CA ASP A 166 24.92 -48.39 -57.51
C ASP A 166 24.13 -49.11 -58.62
N ASP A 167 23.13 -48.46 -59.24
CA ASP A 167 22.36 -49.04 -60.36
C ASP A 167 23.09 -48.92 -61.71
N ALA A 168 24.17 -48.13 -61.78
CA ALA A 168 24.93 -47.87 -63.00
C ALA A 168 26.19 -48.74 -63.18
N THR A 169 26.51 -49.61 -62.22
CA THR A 169 27.80 -50.33 -62.24
C THR A 169 27.68 -51.79 -62.69
N ILE A 170 27.66 -51.95 -64.02
CA ILE A 170 28.48 -52.89 -64.80
C ILE A 170 28.49 -54.37 -64.35
N ASP A 171 27.70 -55.22 -65.03
CA ASP A 171 28.22 -56.54 -65.43
C ASP A 171 28.02 -56.78 -66.94
N LYS A 172 29.17 -56.94 -67.61
CA LYS A 172 29.31 -57.23 -69.03
C LYS A 172 29.05 -58.70 -69.25
N LYS A 173 27.97 -59.07 -69.94
CA LYS A 173 28.01 -60.27 -70.80
C LYS A 173 27.47 -60.02 -72.20
N HIS A 174 28.45 -60.05 -73.10
CA HIS A 174 28.33 -60.19 -74.54
C HIS A 174 27.32 -61.25 -74.97
N GLY A 175 26.48 -60.85 -75.92
CA GLY A 175 26.29 -61.58 -77.17
C GLY A 175 25.30 -62.74 -77.16
N GLN A 176 24.10 -62.51 -77.68
CA GLN A 176 23.58 -63.36 -78.76
C GLN A 176 22.41 -62.70 -79.50
N SER A 177 22.51 -62.75 -80.81
CA SER A 177 21.52 -62.36 -81.82
C SER A 177 20.12 -62.91 -81.56
N ILE A 178 19.10 -62.21 -82.08
CA ILE A 178 18.20 -62.65 -83.17
C ILE A 178 17.00 -61.67 -83.25
N GLU A 179 16.94 -60.91 -84.34
CA GLU A 179 15.73 -60.29 -84.93
C GLU A 179 14.80 -61.37 -85.54
N PRO A 180 13.58 -61.09 -86.05
CA PRO A 180 12.76 -59.86 -86.00
C PRO A 180 11.25 -60.14 -85.75
N ALA A 181 10.45 -59.09 -85.56
CA ALA A 181 9.00 -59.15 -85.78
C ALA A 181 8.49 -57.85 -86.42
N ILE A 182 8.47 -57.86 -87.76
CA ILE A 182 7.54 -57.22 -88.71
C ILE A 182 6.87 -55.90 -88.23
N GLU A 183 7.35 -54.76 -88.75
CA GLU A 183 6.61 -53.48 -88.77
C GLU A 183 6.63 -52.89 -90.19
N PRO A 184 5.55 -52.24 -90.65
CA PRO A 184 5.40 -51.74 -92.02
C PRO A 184 6.23 -50.48 -92.31
N ASP A 185 6.74 -50.39 -93.53
CA ASP A 185 7.66 -49.38 -94.12
C ASP A 185 7.18 -47.91 -94.08
N GLY A 186 6.94 -47.33 -92.90
CA GLY A 186 6.67 -45.90 -92.73
C GLY A 186 7.64 -45.24 -91.76
N LYS A 187 8.22 -44.10 -92.15
CA LYS A 187 9.14 -43.34 -91.29
C LYS A 187 8.40 -42.78 -90.06
N TRP A 188 8.90 -43.14 -88.89
CA TRP A 188 8.46 -42.60 -87.61
C TRP A 188 9.14 -41.26 -87.34
N LEU A 189 8.35 -40.23 -87.07
CA LEU A 189 8.82 -38.86 -86.88
C LEU A 189 8.16 -38.23 -85.65
N THR A 190 8.89 -37.36 -84.97
CA THR A 190 8.33 -36.53 -83.90
C THR A 190 7.44 -35.43 -84.48
N LEU A 191 6.50 -34.91 -83.68
CA LEU A 191 5.64 -33.80 -84.12
C LEU A 191 6.43 -32.56 -84.56
N GLN A 192 7.62 -32.35 -84.00
CA GLN A 192 8.51 -31.25 -84.36
C GLN A 192 9.15 -31.46 -85.75
N GLU A 193 9.56 -32.67 -86.07
CA GLU A 193 10.06 -33.04 -87.41
C GLU A 193 8.97 -33.00 -88.47
N ILE A 194 7.77 -33.48 -88.12
CA ILE A 194 6.55 -33.42 -88.94
C ILE A 194 6.21 -31.97 -89.30
N LEU A 195 6.28 -31.06 -88.31
CA LEU A 195 6.05 -29.64 -88.53
C LEU A 195 7.11 -29.01 -89.45
N GLY A 196 8.36 -29.48 -89.36
CA GLY A 196 9.47 -29.03 -90.19
C GLY A 196 9.31 -29.33 -91.69
N GLN A 197 8.46 -30.30 -92.07
CA GLN A 197 8.22 -30.64 -93.49
C GLN A 197 7.31 -29.66 -94.23
N GLN A 198 6.68 -28.70 -93.54
CA GLN A 198 5.85 -27.62 -94.11
C GLN A 198 4.88 -28.07 -95.23
N ARG A 199 4.16 -29.18 -95.03
CA ARG A 199 3.14 -29.63 -96.00
C ARG A 199 1.97 -28.64 -96.06
N LYS A 200 1.47 -28.37 -97.26
CA LYS A 200 0.49 -27.29 -97.54
C LYS A 200 -0.83 -27.41 -96.77
N ASP A 201 -1.27 -28.64 -96.47
CA ASP A 201 -2.57 -28.92 -95.84
C ASP A 201 -2.47 -29.33 -94.36
N TRP A 202 -1.36 -28.99 -93.71
CA TRP A 202 -1.06 -29.39 -92.34
C TRP A 202 -1.08 -28.21 -91.37
N PRO A 203 -1.50 -28.45 -90.10
CA PRO A 203 -1.45 -27.43 -89.07
C PRO A 203 -0.03 -26.89 -88.88
N LYS A 204 0.11 -25.56 -88.81
CA LYS A 204 1.40 -24.87 -88.61
C LYS A 204 1.86 -24.81 -87.15
N SER A 205 1.24 -25.59 -86.26
CA SER A 205 1.61 -25.67 -84.85
C SER A 205 1.65 -27.13 -84.38
N ILE A 206 2.52 -27.41 -83.40
CA ILE A 206 2.68 -28.75 -82.81
C ILE A 206 1.35 -29.24 -82.20
N GLU A 207 0.62 -28.35 -81.52
CA GLU A 207 -0.67 -28.70 -80.91
C GLU A 207 -1.74 -28.99 -81.97
N GLY A 208 -1.72 -28.26 -83.09
CA GLY A 208 -2.59 -28.53 -84.23
C GLY A 208 -2.30 -29.89 -84.86
N LEU A 209 -1.02 -30.24 -85.04
CA LEU A 209 -0.60 -31.56 -85.53
C LEU A 209 -0.99 -32.68 -84.56
N ARG A 210 -0.85 -32.47 -83.25
CA ARG A 210 -1.28 -33.44 -82.24
C ARG A 210 -2.79 -33.72 -82.33
N LYS A 211 -3.61 -32.67 -82.49
CA LYS A 211 -5.07 -32.82 -82.68
C LYS A 211 -5.41 -33.53 -83.99
N LYS A 212 -4.65 -33.26 -85.06
CA LYS A 212 -4.83 -33.94 -86.35
C LYS A 212 -4.45 -35.43 -86.27
N ALA A 213 -3.31 -35.75 -85.66
CA ALA A 213 -2.86 -37.13 -85.45
C ALA A 213 -3.85 -37.96 -84.62
N ILE A 214 -4.48 -37.36 -83.60
CA ILE A 214 -5.55 -38.03 -82.84
C ILE A 214 -6.80 -38.21 -83.70
N ARG A 215 -7.19 -37.19 -84.48
CA ARG A 215 -8.38 -37.24 -85.34
C ARG A 215 -8.27 -38.26 -86.48
N GLU A 216 -7.08 -38.40 -87.05
CA GLU A 216 -6.78 -39.31 -88.15
C GLU A 216 -6.16 -40.64 -87.68
N GLU A 217 -6.13 -40.88 -86.36
CA GLU A 217 -5.64 -42.10 -85.70
C GLU A 217 -4.25 -42.55 -86.19
N TRP A 218 -3.30 -41.61 -86.28
CA TRP A 218 -1.96 -41.93 -86.73
C TRP A 218 -1.28 -42.92 -85.77
N PRO A 219 -0.57 -43.96 -86.29
CA PRO A 219 0.19 -44.86 -85.46
C PRO A 219 1.17 -44.07 -84.57
N GLN A 220 1.12 -44.29 -83.26
CA GLN A 220 1.98 -43.63 -82.29
C GLN A 220 2.78 -44.68 -81.52
N ARG A 221 4.09 -44.46 -81.36
CA ARG A 221 4.94 -45.23 -80.46
C ARG A 221 5.62 -44.31 -79.45
N ASN A 222 5.73 -44.80 -78.21
CA ASN A 222 6.42 -44.10 -77.14
C ASN A 222 7.82 -44.70 -77.01
N ARG A 223 8.85 -43.87 -77.14
CA ARG A 223 10.22 -44.20 -76.73
C ARG A 223 10.53 -43.47 -75.43
N GLU A 224 11.53 -43.98 -74.69
CA GLU A 224 11.86 -43.59 -73.30
C GLU A 224 11.76 -42.08 -73.02
N ASN A 225 12.07 -41.20 -73.99
CA ASN A 225 11.99 -39.75 -73.83
C ASN A 225 11.24 -38.98 -74.93
N ARG A 226 10.48 -39.64 -75.82
CA ARG A 226 9.71 -38.94 -76.88
C ARG A 226 8.59 -39.77 -77.50
N LYS A 227 7.57 -39.07 -78.01
CA LYS A 227 6.45 -39.63 -78.77
C LYS A 227 6.69 -39.44 -80.26
N GLU A 228 6.73 -40.55 -80.99
CA GLU A 228 6.90 -40.57 -82.44
C GLU A 228 5.59 -41.02 -83.10
N TYR A 229 5.25 -40.41 -84.23
CA TYR A 229 4.07 -40.69 -85.02
C TYR A 229 4.50 -41.15 -86.41
N GLN A 230 3.80 -42.14 -86.95
CA GLN A 230 3.93 -42.53 -88.35
C GLN A 230 2.95 -41.71 -89.18
N ILE A 231 3.46 -41.00 -90.18
CA ILE A 231 2.62 -40.23 -91.10
C ILE A 231 2.03 -41.21 -92.14
N PRO A 232 0.71 -41.20 -92.38
CA PRO A 232 0.10 -41.93 -93.49
C PRO A 232 0.47 -41.37 -94.89
#